data_AF-A0A7Y0B8W0-F1
#
_entry.id   AF-A0A7Y0B8W0-F1
#
_cell.length_a   1.000
_cell.length_b   1.000
_cell.length_c   1.000
_cell.angle_alpha   90.00
_cell.angle_beta   90.00
_cell.angle_gamma   90.00
#
_symmetry.space_group_name_H-M   'P 1'
#
loop_
_entity.id
_entity.type
_entity.pdbx_description
1 polymer ?
#
loop_
_entity_poly.entity_id
_entity_poly.type
_entity_poly.pdbx_seq_one_letter_code
_entity_poly.pdbx_strand_id
1 'polypeptide(L)'
;MSRTRTGTTALAGALALTALGVGLAPTAAADGPAVQIKYSVKVTGTTKNVGGKLLATCSAGKGGTCTLSKTYSVTRTIGTDLGISRGAVASSISFSRSTSASVTAACTSPKFSSNSQVYEAYAQGTRKYYKVTKKTYVQGMLASTKTSGTLSAFNPTGVKCVMR
;
A
#
# COMPACT_ATOMS: atom_id res chain seq x y z
N MET A 1 -38.16 -55.85 41.81
CA MET A 1 -39.23 -56.81 41.47
C MET A 1 -40.03 -56.23 40.31
N SER A 2 -40.52 -57.12 39.43
CA SER A 2 -41.37 -56.85 38.25
C SER A 2 -40.61 -56.47 36.97
N ARG A 3 -40.83 -57.09 35.81
CA ARG A 3 -41.46 -58.37 35.46
C ARG A 3 -41.08 -58.62 34.00
N THR A 4 -40.76 -59.88 33.70
CA THR A 4 -40.49 -60.52 32.42
C THR A 4 -41.63 -60.35 31.40
N ARG A 5 -41.32 -60.32 30.08
CA ARG A 5 -41.90 -61.12 28.96
C ARG A 5 -41.78 -60.37 27.62
N THR A 6 -40.92 -60.80 26.69
CA THR A 6 -41.11 -61.80 25.59
C THR A 6 -42.17 -61.47 24.54
N GLY A 7 -41.74 -61.46 23.27
CA GLY A 7 -42.56 -61.63 22.05
C GLY A 7 -41.74 -61.28 20.79
N THR A 8 -41.01 -62.22 20.18
CA THR A 8 -41.36 -63.04 18.99
C THR A 8 -41.61 -62.30 17.66
N THR A 9 -40.62 -62.44 16.77
CA THR A 9 -40.66 -62.78 15.32
C THR A 9 -41.51 -61.96 14.34
N ALA A 10 -40.85 -61.41 13.31
CA ALA A 10 -41.24 -61.60 11.91
C ALA A 10 -40.03 -61.34 10.96
N LEU A 11 -39.84 -62.27 10.02
CA LEU A 11 -38.89 -62.22 8.90
C LEU A 11 -39.27 -61.11 7.90
N ALA A 12 -38.28 -60.53 7.22
CA ALA A 12 -38.08 -60.67 5.76
C ALA A 12 -37.24 -59.52 5.18
N GLY A 13 -36.13 -59.90 4.52
CA GLY A 13 -35.71 -59.39 3.21
C GLY A 13 -35.36 -57.91 3.05
N ALA A 14 -34.07 -57.63 2.87
CA ALA A 14 -33.56 -57.01 1.64
C ALA A 14 -32.03 -57.01 1.65
N LEU A 15 -31.44 -57.51 0.56
CA LEU A 15 -30.04 -57.35 0.22
C LEU A 15 -29.64 -55.87 0.27
N ALA A 16 -28.74 -55.50 1.18
CA ALA A 16 -28.01 -54.24 1.10
C ALA A 16 -26.59 -54.54 0.62
N LEU A 17 -26.26 -54.04 -0.57
CA LEU A 17 -24.93 -54.09 -1.16
C LEU A 17 -23.89 -53.62 -0.14
N THR A 18 -22.87 -54.45 0.09
CA THR A 18 -21.65 -54.09 0.79
C THR A 18 -20.89 -53.05 -0.04
N ALA A 19 -21.13 -51.78 0.25
CA ALA A 19 -20.24 -50.70 -0.19
C ALA A 19 -18.91 -50.89 0.55
N LEU A 20 -17.89 -51.37 -0.16
CA LEU A 20 -16.50 -51.35 0.26
C LEU A 20 -16.11 -49.91 0.57
N GLY A 21 -16.08 -49.57 1.86
CA GLY A 21 -15.49 -48.34 2.35
C GLY A 21 -13.99 -48.40 2.10
N VAL A 22 -13.56 -48.00 0.91
CA VAL A 22 -12.17 -47.63 0.67
C VAL A 22 -11.96 -46.30 1.39
N GLY A 23 -11.53 -46.40 2.65
CA GLY A 23 -11.04 -45.25 3.40
C GLY A 23 -9.83 -44.69 2.68
N LEU A 24 -10.05 -43.66 1.85
CA LEU A 24 -8.98 -42.77 1.43
C LEU A 24 -8.50 -42.06 2.69
N ALA A 25 -7.47 -42.62 3.33
CA ALA A 25 -6.70 -41.91 4.33
C ALA A 25 -6.27 -40.58 3.70
N PRO A 26 -6.52 -39.42 4.33
CA PRO A 26 -6.03 -38.15 3.82
C PRO A 26 -4.52 -38.27 3.71
N THR A 27 -4.00 -38.19 2.49
CA THR A 27 -2.58 -38.01 2.24
C THR A 27 -2.18 -36.70 2.91
N ALA A 28 -1.48 -36.81 4.04
CA ALA A 28 -0.81 -35.68 4.64
C ALA A 28 0.13 -35.10 3.58
N ALA A 29 -0.23 -33.93 3.03
CA ALA A 29 0.68 -33.17 2.22
C ALA A 29 1.92 -32.95 3.08
N ALA A 30 3.07 -33.49 2.66
CA ALA A 30 4.33 -33.20 3.33
C ALA A 30 4.51 -31.69 3.27
N ASP A 31 4.32 -31.02 4.41
CA ASP A 31 4.57 -29.60 4.54
C ASP A 31 6.02 -29.36 4.11
N GLY A 32 6.19 -28.69 2.96
CA GLY A 32 7.50 -28.32 2.46
C GLY A 32 8.28 -27.53 3.52
N PRO A 33 9.61 -27.43 3.39
CA PRO A 33 10.43 -26.78 4.41
C PRO A 33 9.92 -25.37 4.71
N ALA A 34 9.71 -25.05 5.99
CA ALA A 34 9.16 -23.77 6.41
C ALA A 34 10.02 -22.60 5.88
N VAL A 35 9.43 -21.77 5.02
CA VAL A 35 10.07 -20.57 4.43
C VAL A 35 9.56 -19.32 5.15
N GLN A 36 10.48 -18.50 5.68
CA GLN A 36 10.17 -17.21 6.27
C GLN A 36 10.82 -16.07 5.49
N ILE A 37 10.07 -15.00 5.23
CA ILE A 37 10.57 -13.81 4.54
C ILE A 37 10.54 -12.63 5.51
N LYS A 38 11.68 -11.96 5.69
CA LYS A 38 11.79 -10.72 6.46
C LYS A 38 12.25 -9.58 5.57
N TYR A 39 11.58 -8.43 5.69
CA TYR A 39 11.92 -7.21 4.97
C TYR A 39 12.53 -6.17 5.91
N SER A 40 13.45 -5.39 5.38
CA SER A 40 14.00 -4.18 6.02
C SER A 40 13.99 -3.04 5.02
N VAL A 41 13.62 -1.84 5.46
CA VAL A 41 13.65 -0.63 4.64
C VAL A 41 14.62 0.35 5.26
N LYS A 42 15.64 0.76 4.50
CA LYS A 42 16.63 1.74 4.95
C LYS A 42 16.47 3.03 4.14
N VAL A 43 16.06 4.11 4.80
CA VAL A 43 16.06 5.46 4.20
C VAL A 43 17.50 5.90 3.99
N THR A 44 17.82 6.29 2.76
CA THR A 44 19.14 6.75 2.33
C THR A 44 19.18 8.25 2.08
N GLY A 45 18.03 8.89 1.90
CA GLY A 45 17.96 10.34 1.71
C GLY A 45 16.55 10.88 1.91
N THR A 46 16.47 12.15 2.32
CA THR A 46 15.19 12.89 2.45
C THR A 46 15.38 14.29 1.90
N THR A 47 14.52 14.68 0.96
CA THR A 47 14.44 16.04 0.44
C THR A 47 13.07 16.61 0.78
N LYS A 48 13.06 17.71 1.53
CA LYS A 48 11.83 18.45 1.83
C LYS A 48 11.55 19.47 0.73
N ASN A 49 10.32 19.98 0.68
CA ASN A 49 9.94 21.10 -0.17
C ASN A 49 10.13 20.85 -1.69
N VAL A 50 10.10 19.58 -2.11
CA VAL A 50 10.26 19.20 -3.52
C VAL A 50 9.01 19.59 -4.29
N GLY A 51 9.21 20.30 -5.40
CA GLY A 51 8.14 20.67 -6.32
C GLY A 51 7.48 19.43 -6.94
N GLY A 52 6.16 19.49 -7.03
CA GLY A 52 5.32 18.47 -7.64
C GLY A 52 4.55 19.03 -8.83
N LYS A 53 3.40 18.42 -9.11
CA LYS A 53 2.53 18.77 -10.23
C LYS A 53 1.94 20.18 -10.07
N LEU A 54 1.80 20.92 -11.17
CA LEU A 54 0.99 22.13 -11.25
C LEU A 54 -0.48 21.82 -10.92
N LEU A 55 -1.04 22.58 -9.98
CA LEU A 55 -2.40 22.42 -9.46
C LEU A 55 -3.36 23.41 -10.09
N ALA A 56 -2.96 24.68 -10.16
CA ALA A 56 -3.73 25.75 -10.76
C ALA A 56 -2.87 26.95 -11.13
N THR A 57 -3.47 27.79 -11.95
CA THR A 57 -2.92 29.07 -12.39
C THR A 57 -3.98 30.15 -12.25
N CYS A 58 -3.55 31.39 -12.06
CA CYS A 58 -4.40 32.57 -12.22
C CYS A 58 -3.58 33.73 -12.80
N SER A 59 -4.28 34.63 -13.49
CA SER A 59 -3.69 35.85 -14.06
C SER A 59 -4.59 37.04 -13.75
N ALA A 60 -4.00 38.23 -13.78
CA ALA A 60 -4.71 39.50 -13.70
C ALA A 60 -4.01 40.52 -14.61
N GLY A 61 -4.70 41.62 -14.91
CA GLY A 61 -4.08 42.76 -15.58
C GLY A 61 -3.00 43.41 -14.71
N LYS A 62 -2.12 44.19 -15.32
CA LYS A 62 -1.08 44.97 -14.63
C LYS A 62 -1.69 45.76 -13.47
N GLY A 63 -1.12 45.60 -12.28
CA GLY A 63 -1.57 46.21 -11.03
C GLY A 63 -2.64 45.42 -10.28
N GLY A 64 -3.30 44.45 -10.93
CA GLY A 64 -4.27 43.55 -10.31
C GLY A 64 -3.62 42.44 -9.49
N THR A 65 -4.44 41.68 -8.76
CA THR A 65 -4.05 40.49 -7.98
C THR A 65 -5.03 39.37 -8.24
N CYS A 66 -4.61 38.11 -8.06
CA CYS A 66 -5.49 36.95 -8.13
C CYS A 66 -5.28 36.02 -6.93
N THR A 67 -6.32 35.29 -6.54
CA THR A 67 -6.30 34.37 -5.40
C THR A 67 -6.61 32.95 -5.85
N LEU A 68 -5.77 32.01 -5.41
CA LEU A 68 -5.96 30.56 -5.55
C LEU A 68 -6.38 30.01 -4.19
N SER A 69 -7.66 29.63 -4.06
CA SER A 69 -8.23 29.06 -2.84
C SER A 69 -9.03 27.79 -3.15
N LYS A 70 -8.35 26.65 -3.26
CA LYS A 70 -8.98 25.36 -3.58
C LYS A 70 -8.18 24.18 -3.03
N THR A 71 -8.89 23.12 -2.65
CA THR A 71 -8.30 21.84 -2.23
C THR A 71 -8.13 20.91 -3.43
N TYR A 72 -6.97 20.27 -3.52
CA TYR A 72 -6.58 19.35 -4.59
C TYR A 72 -6.21 17.99 -4.00
N SER A 73 -6.60 16.92 -4.69
CA SER A 73 -6.11 15.58 -4.43
C SER A 73 -4.82 15.34 -5.23
N VAL A 74 -3.72 15.09 -4.55
CA VAL A 74 -2.40 14.88 -5.15
C VAL A 74 -1.91 13.47 -4.85
N THR A 75 -1.41 12.80 -5.89
CA THR A 75 -0.92 11.42 -5.78
C THR A 75 0.34 11.34 -4.92
N ARG A 76 0.30 10.45 -3.92
CA ARG A 76 1.46 9.98 -3.14
C ARG A 76 2.07 8.77 -3.81
N THR A 77 3.35 8.86 -4.16
CA THR A 77 4.08 7.72 -4.75
C THR A 77 4.90 7.01 -3.68
N ILE A 78 4.96 5.68 -3.77
CA ILE A 78 5.78 4.83 -2.92
C ILE A 78 6.27 3.70 -3.82
N GLY A 79 7.56 3.69 -4.14
CA GLY A 79 8.19 2.61 -4.90
C GLY A 79 8.28 1.33 -4.07
N THR A 80 8.02 0.19 -4.68
CA THR A 80 8.13 -1.13 -4.07
C THR A 80 8.98 -2.01 -4.98
N ASP A 81 9.73 -2.94 -4.38
CA ASP A 81 10.53 -3.93 -5.09
C ASP A 81 10.63 -5.21 -4.23
N LEU A 82 11.11 -6.30 -4.82
CA LEU A 82 11.33 -7.60 -4.15
C LEU A 82 10.06 -8.22 -3.55
N GLY A 83 8.87 -7.74 -3.93
CA GLY A 83 7.56 -8.20 -3.46
C GLY A 83 7.11 -7.60 -2.12
N ILE A 84 7.76 -6.55 -1.61
CA ILE A 84 7.29 -5.85 -0.40
C ILE A 84 5.99 -5.06 -0.70
N SER A 85 5.05 -5.06 0.24
CA SER A 85 3.81 -4.30 0.09
C SER A 85 4.03 -2.79 0.27
N ARG A 86 3.21 -1.98 -0.42
CA ARG A 86 3.18 -0.51 -0.24
C ARG A 86 2.98 -0.13 1.24
N GLY A 87 2.10 -0.85 1.94
CA GLY A 87 1.79 -0.59 3.35
C GLY A 87 2.99 -0.78 4.28
N ALA A 88 3.79 -1.84 4.06
CA ALA A 88 5.00 -2.11 4.84
C ALA A 88 6.10 -1.08 4.58
N VAL A 89 6.25 -0.63 3.32
CA VAL A 89 7.17 0.47 3.02
C VAL A 89 6.69 1.76 3.68
N ALA A 90 5.40 2.10 3.51
CA ALA A 90 4.79 3.31 4.04
C ALA A 90 4.99 3.43 5.57
N SER A 91 4.74 2.35 6.32
CA SER A 91 4.99 2.33 7.76
C SER A 91 6.47 2.52 8.09
N SER A 92 7.36 1.85 7.37
CA SER A 92 8.81 1.92 7.61
C SER A 92 9.40 3.31 7.32
N ILE A 93 8.80 4.07 6.39
CA ILE A 93 9.25 5.43 6.05
C ILE A 93 8.36 6.54 6.64
N SER A 94 7.43 6.19 7.53
CA SER A 94 6.49 7.11 8.19
C SER A 94 5.64 7.94 7.21
N PHE A 95 5.21 7.34 6.10
CA PHE A 95 4.25 7.91 5.17
C PHE A 95 2.88 7.26 5.32
N SER A 96 1.82 7.99 4.99
CA SER A 96 0.49 7.38 4.87
C SER A 96 0.48 6.35 3.73
N ARG A 97 -0.21 5.23 3.95
CA ARG A 97 -0.41 4.20 2.91
C ARG A 97 -1.34 4.67 1.79
N SER A 98 -2.15 5.71 2.03
CA SER A 98 -3.09 6.25 1.04
C SER A 98 -2.38 6.66 -0.25
N THR A 99 -3.02 6.41 -1.39
CA THR A 99 -2.54 6.77 -2.73
C THR A 99 -2.62 8.27 -2.99
N SER A 100 -3.46 8.99 -2.26
CA SER A 100 -3.65 10.43 -2.42
C SER A 100 -3.48 11.19 -1.10
N ALA A 101 -3.23 12.49 -1.23
CA ALA A 101 -3.20 13.46 -0.15
C ALA A 101 -3.98 14.70 -0.60
N SER A 102 -4.81 15.24 0.27
CA SER A 102 -5.42 16.54 0.05
C SER A 102 -4.42 17.63 0.39
N VAL A 103 -4.22 18.59 -0.51
CA VAL A 103 -3.46 19.82 -0.26
C VAL A 103 -4.32 21.01 -0.67
N THR A 104 -4.32 22.06 0.14
CA THR A 104 -5.09 23.26 -0.12
C THR A 104 -4.16 24.36 -0.60
N ALA A 105 -4.39 24.85 -1.82
CA ALA A 105 -3.80 26.11 -2.27
C ALA A 105 -4.60 27.24 -1.62
N ALA A 106 -3.92 28.14 -0.92
CA ALA A 106 -4.49 29.32 -0.28
C ALA A 106 -3.50 30.47 -0.43
N CYS A 107 -3.28 30.90 -1.68
CA CYS A 107 -2.28 31.89 -2.04
C CYS A 107 -2.92 33.06 -2.78
N THR A 108 -2.57 34.28 -2.39
CA THR A 108 -2.89 35.49 -3.15
C THR A 108 -1.61 36.00 -3.80
N SER A 109 -1.69 36.30 -5.10
CA SER A 109 -0.56 36.81 -5.86
C SER A 109 -0.16 38.21 -5.37
N PRO A 110 1.12 38.59 -5.50
CA PRO A 110 1.47 40.01 -5.54
C PRO A 110 0.82 40.71 -6.74
N LYS A 111 0.93 42.04 -6.79
CA LYS A 111 0.46 42.81 -7.96
C LYS A 111 1.21 42.37 -9.21
N PHE A 112 0.47 42.09 -10.28
CA PHE A 112 1.05 41.75 -11.58
C PHE A 112 1.77 42.98 -12.15
N SER A 113 3.03 42.85 -12.55
CA SER A 113 3.82 43.91 -13.17
C SER A 113 3.58 44.00 -14.69
N SER A 114 3.09 42.92 -15.30
CA SER A 114 2.72 42.86 -16.72
C SER A 114 1.49 41.98 -16.93
N ASN A 115 0.83 42.15 -18.08
CA ASN A 115 -0.34 41.33 -18.47
C ASN A 115 0.03 39.90 -18.89
N SER A 116 1.33 39.58 -18.99
CA SER A 116 1.84 38.26 -19.41
C SER A 116 2.25 37.39 -18.23
N GLN A 117 2.31 37.95 -17.02
CA GLN A 117 2.63 37.19 -15.83
C GLN A 117 1.51 36.22 -15.47
N VAL A 118 1.89 35.09 -14.88
CA VAL A 118 0.95 34.07 -14.38
C VAL A 118 1.37 33.66 -12.98
N TYR A 119 0.40 33.59 -12.07
CA TYR A 119 0.61 33.08 -10.74
C TYR A 119 0.23 31.60 -10.70
N GLU A 120 1.19 30.75 -10.31
CA GLU A 120 1.08 29.29 -10.41
C GLU A 120 1.17 28.64 -9.03
N ALA A 121 0.28 27.69 -8.75
CA ALA A 121 0.30 26.87 -7.55
C ALA A 121 0.77 25.45 -7.89
N TYR A 122 1.89 25.03 -7.30
CA TYR A 122 2.45 23.69 -7.43
C TYR A 122 2.23 22.90 -6.16
N ALA A 123 1.92 21.61 -6.29
CA ALA A 123 2.05 20.70 -5.16
C ALA A 123 3.49 20.74 -4.64
N GLN A 124 3.65 20.63 -3.33
CA GLN A 124 4.94 20.55 -2.69
C GLN A 124 4.90 19.43 -1.64
N GLY A 125 6.03 18.76 -1.45
CA GLY A 125 6.07 17.62 -0.56
C GLY A 125 7.46 17.21 -0.10
N THR A 126 7.49 16.09 0.60
CA THR A 126 8.72 15.41 1.01
C THR A 126 8.96 14.22 0.09
N ARG A 127 10.16 14.15 -0.48
CA ARG A 127 10.65 12.96 -1.19
C ARG A 127 11.62 12.20 -0.29
N LYS A 128 11.40 10.90 -0.13
CA LYS A 128 12.34 10.00 0.53
C LYS A 128 12.92 9.03 -0.49
N TYR A 129 14.21 8.72 -0.33
CA TYR A 129 14.92 7.69 -1.07
C TYR A 129 15.30 6.58 -0.11
N TYR A 130 15.19 5.33 -0.53
CA TYR A 130 15.43 4.18 0.33
C TYR A 130 15.81 2.93 -0.47
N LYS A 131 16.32 1.93 0.23
CA LYS A 131 16.53 0.58 -0.28
C LYS A 131 15.75 -0.43 0.55
N VAL A 132 15.27 -1.48 -0.10
CA VAL A 132 14.58 -2.61 0.53
C VAL A 132 15.53 -3.80 0.51
N THR A 133 15.68 -4.45 1.66
CA THR A 133 16.40 -5.72 1.79
C THR A 133 15.40 -6.82 2.13
N LYS A 134 15.42 -7.89 1.35
CA LYS A 134 14.65 -9.13 1.57
C LYS A 134 15.60 -10.21 2.06
N LYS A 135 15.33 -10.76 3.23
CA LYS A 135 15.99 -11.95 3.78
C LYS A 135 15.04 -13.13 3.73
N THR A 136 15.46 -14.21 3.09
CA THR A 136 14.71 -15.47 3.05
C THR A 136 15.40 -16.46 3.97
N TYR A 137 14.63 -17.07 4.87
CA TYR A 137 15.08 -18.11 5.77
C TYR A 137 14.38 -19.42 5.41
N VAL A 138 15.13 -20.52 5.40
CA VAL A 138 14.62 -21.87 5.17
C VAL A 138 15.02 -22.69 6.39
N GLN A 139 14.05 -23.31 7.07
CA GLN A 139 14.29 -24.05 8.32
C GLN A 139 15.03 -23.20 9.37
N GLY A 140 14.71 -21.91 9.46
CA GLY A 140 15.32 -20.96 10.41
C GLY A 140 16.71 -20.44 10.02
N MET A 141 17.38 -21.03 9.02
CA MET A 141 18.69 -20.59 8.53
C MET A 141 18.54 -19.56 7.41
N LEU A 142 19.40 -18.55 7.40
CA LEU A 142 19.41 -17.52 6.34
C LEU A 142 19.85 -18.15 5.02
N ALA A 143 18.93 -18.29 4.07
CA ALA A 143 19.18 -18.89 2.76
C ALA A 143 19.59 -17.85 1.72
N SER A 144 19.03 -16.63 1.77
CA SER A 144 19.35 -15.59 0.79
C SER A 144 19.09 -14.19 1.33
N THR A 145 19.90 -13.23 0.89
CA THR A 145 19.68 -11.80 1.10
C THR A 145 19.73 -11.09 -0.25
N LYS A 146 18.67 -10.36 -0.59
CA LYS A 146 18.61 -9.50 -1.79
C LYS A 146 18.34 -8.06 -1.37
N THR A 147 18.99 -7.12 -2.04
CA THR A 147 18.77 -5.68 -1.81
C THR A 147 18.37 -5.02 -3.13
N SER A 148 17.34 -4.19 -3.09
CA SER A 148 16.84 -3.46 -4.25
C SER A 148 17.82 -2.39 -4.73
N GLY A 149 17.55 -1.85 -5.92
CA GLY A 149 18.04 -0.52 -6.30
C GLY A 149 17.50 0.59 -5.38
N THR A 150 17.88 1.83 -5.65
CA THR A 150 17.34 2.99 -4.94
C THR A 150 15.89 3.23 -5.37
N LEU A 151 14.97 3.10 -4.42
CA LEU A 151 13.56 3.42 -4.58
C LEU A 151 13.29 4.84 -4.08
N SER A 152 12.17 5.42 -4.52
CA SER A 152 11.72 6.72 -4.03
C SER A 152 10.24 6.72 -3.68
N ALA A 153 9.87 7.60 -2.75
CA ALA A 153 8.50 7.90 -2.38
C ALA A 153 8.33 9.42 -2.29
N PHE A 154 7.21 9.93 -2.79
CA PHE A 154 6.83 11.34 -2.67
C PHE A 154 5.54 11.46 -1.86
N ASN A 155 5.58 12.25 -0.80
CA ASN A 155 4.44 12.60 0.03
C ASN A 155 4.11 14.09 -0.13
N PRO A 156 2.99 14.44 -0.78
CA PRO A 156 2.51 15.82 -0.82
C PRO A 156 2.16 16.30 0.60
N THR A 157 2.63 17.48 0.97
CA THR A 157 2.40 18.09 2.30
C THR A 157 1.92 19.53 2.23
N GLY A 158 1.91 20.14 1.06
CA GLY A 158 1.46 21.52 0.89
C GLY A 158 1.49 21.98 -0.56
N VAL A 159 1.44 23.30 -0.73
CA VAL A 159 1.44 23.98 -2.02
C VAL A 159 2.50 25.09 -1.99
N LYS A 160 3.26 25.22 -3.06
CA LYS A 160 4.15 26.35 -3.31
C LYS A 160 3.56 27.20 -4.42
N CYS A 161 3.39 28.48 -4.15
CA CYS A 161 2.88 29.44 -5.13
C CYS A 161 3.99 30.36 -5.61
N VAL A 162 4.05 30.61 -6.92
CA VAL A 162 5.11 31.40 -7.56
C VAL A 162 4.53 32.28 -8.66
N MET A 163 5.06 33.50 -8.79
CA MET A 163 4.82 34.34 -9.96
C MET A 163 5.83 33.95 -11.05
N ARG A 164 5.36 33.79 -12.27
CA ARG A 164 6.17 33.61 -13.47
C ARG A 164 5.93 34.73 -14.46
#